data_AF-A0A967T5Q2-F1
#
_entry.id   AF-A0A967T5Q2-F1
#
_cell.length_a   1.000
_cell.length_b   1.000
_cell.length_c   1.000
_cell.angle_alpha   90.00
_cell.angle_beta   90.00
_cell.angle_gamma   90.00
#
_symmetry.space_group_name_H-M   'P 1'
#
loop_
_entity.id
_entity.type
_entity.pdbx_description
1 polymer ?
#
loop_
_entity_poly.entity_id
_entity_poly.type
_entity_poly.pdbx_seq_one_letter_code
_entity_poly.pdbx_strand_id
1 'polypeptide(L)'
;MARFGLQALQSANSFAKRFKSTQTRALFAGLAAHGIMPFDATATAAIGLVLGISGHTVGWPYPKGGSHAITEAMAKFFKSLGGDIETGVEITSIDDLPESQAILFNNTPQQILNIADSKIPQSYAQKLQEYEYG
;
A
#
# COMPACT_ATOMS: atom_id res chain seq x y z
N MET A 1 -14.56 -22.67 -6.97
CA MET A 1 -14.74 -21.28 -6.50
C MET A 1 -15.52 -21.15 -5.18
N ALA A 2 -16.66 -21.84 -4.99
CA ALA A 2 -17.47 -21.72 -3.76
C ALA A 2 -16.69 -21.99 -2.44
N ARG A 3 -15.82 -23.00 -2.40
CA ARG A 3 -14.97 -23.30 -1.22
C ARG A 3 -14.02 -22.16 -0.87
N PHE A 4 -13.42 -21.53 -1.87
CA PHE A 4 -12.58 -20.34 -1.67
C PHE A 4 -13.43 -19.18 -1.15
N GLY A 5 -14.58 -18.89 -1.78
CA GLY A 5 -15.47 -17.81 -1.36
C GLY A 5 -15.88 -17.88 0.12
N LEU A 6 -16.26 -19.08 0.59
CA LEU A 6 -16.63 -19.29 2.01
C LEU A 6 -15.46 -19.05 2.98
N GLN A 7 -14.22 -19.24 2.54
CA GLN A 7 -13.03 -18.95 3.33
C GLN A 7 -12.61 -17.48 3.22
N ALA A 8 -12.69 -16.93 2.02
CA ALA A 8 -12.31 -15.57 1.68
C ALA A 8 -13.20 -14.52 2.37
N LEU A 9 -14.49 -14.79 2.55
CA LEU A 9 -15.42 -13.87 3.24
C LEU A 9 -15.17 -13.72 4.75
N GLN A 10 -14.40 -14.62 5.36
CA GLN A 10 -14.08 -14.54 6.79
C GLN A 10 -13.14 -13.36 7.07
N SER A 11 -13.12 -12.91 8.33
CA SER A 11 -12.03 -12.04 8.79
C SER A 11 -10.71 -12.80 8.89
N ALA A 12 -9.60 -12.10 8.75
CA ALA A 12 -8.27 -12.68 8.87
C ALA A 12 -8.07 -13.34 10.25
N ASN A 13 -8.53 -12.69 11.31
CA ASN A 13 -8.50 -13.22 12.68
C ASN A 13 -9.30 -14.52 12.83
N SER A 14 -10.54 -14.56 12.30
CA SER A 14 -11.37 -15.77 12.38
C SER A 14 -10.73 -16.93 11.61
N PHE A 15 -10.23 -16.66 10.41
CA PHE A 15 -9.57 -17.67 9.58
C PHE A 15 -8.27 -18.19 10.23
N ALA A 16 -7.48 -17.32 10.86
CA ALA A 16 -6.22 -17.68 11.49
C ALA A 16 -6.36 -18.65 12.68
N LYS A 17 -7.53 -18.72 13.33
CA LYS A 17 -7.81 -19.66 14.45
C LYS A 17 -7.63 -21.13 14.07
N ARG A 18 -7.64 -21.45 12.78
CA ARG A 18 -7.42 -22.80 12.25
C ARG A 18 -5.96 -23.27 12.42
N PHE A 19 -5.04 -22.33 12.57
CA PHE A 19 -3.62 -22.60 12.70
C PHE A 19 -3.21 -22.72 14.18
N LYS A 20 -2.59 -23.85 14.52
CA LYS A 20 -2.15 -24.16 15.89
C LYS A 20 -0.88 -23.39 16.28
N SER A 21 0.07 -23.25 15.35
CA SER A 21 1.35 -22.59 15.58
C SER A 21 1.23 -21.06 15.52
N THR A 22 1.88 -20.37 16.45
CA THR A 22 2.01 -18.90 16.44
C THR A 22 2.71 -18.42 15.18
N GLN A 23 3.70 -19.16 14.67
CA GLN A 23 4.45 -18.85 13.45
C GLN A 23 3.55 -18.88 12.22
N THR A 24 2.67 -19.90 12.09
CA THR A 24 1.72 -19.95 10.96
C THR A 24 0.69 -18.83 11.03
N ARG A 25 0.21 -18.49 12.24
CA ARG A 25 -0.69 -17.33 12.43
C ARG A 25 0.02 -16.02 12.08
N ALA A 26 1.27 -15.84 12.50
CA ALA A 26 2.06 -14.65 12.21
C ALA A 26 2.32 -14.50 10.70
N LEU A 27 2.66 -15.59 10.01
CA LEU A 27 2.80 -15.59 8.54
C LEU A 27 1.50 -15.13 7.86
N PHE A 28 0.36 -15.73 8.25
CA PHE A 28 -0.92 -15.36 7.66
C PHE A 28 -1.33 -13.91 7.97
N ALA A 29 -1.05 -13.43 9.19
CA ALA A 29 -1.28 -12.04 9.57
C ALA A 29 -0.45 -11.08 8.70
N GLY A 30 0.82 -11.40 8.44
CA GLY A 30 1.67 -10.62 7.53
C GLY A 30 1.11 -10.56 6.11
N LEU A 31 0.57 -11.68 5.59
CA LEU A 31 -0.09 -11.69 4.28
C LEU A 31 -1.36 -10.82 4.30
N ALA A 32 -2.24 -11.00 5.29
CA ALA A 32 -3.48 -10.24 5.40
C ALA A 32 -3.25 -8.72 5.60
N ALA A 33 -2.15 -8.33 6.24
CA ALA A 33 -1.80 -6.93 6.51
C ALA A 33 -1.61 -6.10 5.23
N HIS A 34 -1.31 -6.73 4.09
CA HIS A 34 -1.22 -6.06 2.79
C HIS A 34 -2.55 -5.45 2.33
N GLY A 35 -3.66 -5.82 2.99
CA GLY A 35 -4.96 -5.20 2.77
C GLY A 35 -5.10 -3.81 3.35
N ILE A 36 -4.23 -3.41 4.29
CA ILE A 36 -4.31 -2.14 5.03
C ILE A 36 -5.73 -1.95 5.61
N MET A 37 -6.25 -3.00 6.24
CA MET A 37 -7.57 -3.02 6.87
C MET A 37 -7.51 -3.72 8.24
N PRO A 38 -8.44 -3.43 9.17
CA PRO A 38 -8.51 -4.15 10.44
C PRO A 38 -8.64 -5.67 10.24
N PHE A 39 -7.88 -6.47 10.98
CA PHE A 39 -7.87 -7.93 10.82
C PHE A 39 -9.21 -8.62 11.13
N ASP A 40 -10.12 -7.94 11.82
CA ASP A 40 -11.47 -8.40 12.12
C ASP A 40 -12.51 -8.01 11.07
N ALA A 41 -12.15 -7.15 10.11
CA ALA A 41 -13.07 -6.74 9.05
C ALA A 41 -13.42 -7.91 8.12
N THR A 42 -14.65 -7.88 7.59
CA THR A 42 -15.17 -8.88 6.66
C THR A 42 -14.26 -9.00 5.43
N ALA A 43 -14.12 -10.22 4.93
CA ALA A 43 -13.34 -10.55 3.75
C ALA A 43 -11.82 -10.28 3.80
N THR A 44 -11.25 -9.91 4.95
CA THR A 44 -9.80 -9.71 5.08
C THR A 44 -8.99 -11.00 4.96
N ALA A 45 -9.60 -12.17 5.21
CA ALA A 45 -8.95 -13.46 4.96
C ALA A 45 -8.66 -13.67 3.46
N ALA A 46 -9.45 -13.06 2.56
CA ALA A 46 -9.25 -13.15 1.12
C ALA A 46 -7.83 -12.71 0.71
N ILE A 47 -7.33 -11.62 1.30
CA ILE A 47 -6.02 -11.05 0.98
C ILE A 47 -4.91 -12.04 1.36
N GLY A 48 -4.95 -12.55 2.60
CA GLY A 48 -4.01 -13.55 3.08
C GLY A 48 -4.04 -14.84 2.27
N LEU A 49 -5.24 -15.27 1.85
CA LEU A 49 -5.43 -16.46 1.02
C LEU A 49 -4.89 -16.27 -0.41
N VAL A 50 -5.20 -15.16 -1.07
CA VAL A 50 -4.73 -14.90 -2.44
C VAL A 50 -3.21 -14.82 -2.46
N LEU A 51 -2.61 -14.05 -1.54
CA LEU A 51 -1.16 -13.93 -1.45
C LEU A 51 -0.50 -15.26 -1.06
N GLY A 52 -1.07 -15.98 -0.09
CA GLY A 52 -0.56 -17.30 0.32
C GLY A 52 -0.64 -18.36 -0.79
N ILE A 53 -1.74 -18.40 -1.54
CA ILE A 53 -1.90 -19.31 -2.70
C ILE A 53 -0.92 -18.92 -3.81
N SER A 54 -0.79 -17.62 -4.11
CA SER A 54 0.17 -17.15 -5.12
C SER A 54 1.60 -17.55 -4.74
N GLY A 55 2.00 -17.26 -3.51
CA GLY A 55 3.30 -17.65 -2.96
C GLY A 55 3.54 -19.17 -2.96
N HIS A 56 2.50 -19.97 -2.75
CA HIS A 56 2.61 -21.43 -2.79
C HIS A 56 2.69 -21.98 -4.22
N THR A 57 1.94 -21.40 -5.15
CA THR A 57 1.81 -21.92 -6.53
C THR A 57 3.01 -21.59 -7.41
N VAL A 58 3.56 -20.38 -7.27
CA VAL A 58 4.69 -19.91 -8.10
C VAL A 58 5.95 -19.60 -7.30
N GLY A 59 5.92 -19.83 -5.99
CA GLY A 59 6.96 -19.37 -5.07
C GLY A 59 6.81 -17.90 -4.70
N TRP A 60 7.79 -17.38 -3.97
CA TRP A 60 7.92 -15.95 -3.66
C TRP A 60 9.06 -15.36 -4.51
N PRO A 61 8.78 -14.96 -5.76
CA PRO A 61 9.81 -14.35 -6.58
C PRO A 61 10.26 -13.04 -5.94
N TYR A 62 11.57 -12.84 -5.93
CA TYR A 62 12.19 -11.64 -5.42
C TYR A 62 13.10 -11.05 -6.50
N PRO A 63 13.08 -9.74 -6.73
CA PRO A 63 13.93 -9.11 -7.73
C PRO A 63 15.41 -9.37 -7.42
N LYS A 64 16.16 -9.83 -8.43
CA LYS A 64 17.62 -9.94 -8.31
C LYS A 64 18.20 -8.56 -8.01
N GLY A 65 18.93 -8.43 -6.90
CA GLY A 65 19.49 -7.16 -6.45
C GLY A 65 18.63 -6.38 -5.45
N GLY A 66 17.48 -6.91 -5.01
CA GLY A 66 16.64 -6.24 -4.01
C GLY A 66 15.49 -5.44 -4.58
N SER A 67 14.63 -4.94 -3.70
CA SER A 67 13.48 -4.08 -4.07
C SER A 67 13.90 -2.84 -4.86
N HIS A 68 15.09 -2.30 -4.60
CA HIS A 68 15.68 -1.17 -5.33
C HIS A 68 15.74 -1.41 -6.85
N ALA A 69 15.96 -2.66 -7.29
CA ALA A 69 15.99 -2.98 -8.72
C ALA A 69 14.66 -2.70 -9.43
N ILE A 70 13.53 -2.82 -8.72
CA ILE A 70 12.21 -2.45 -9.25
C ILE A 70 12.15 -0.93 -9.44
N THR A 71 12.53 -0.16 -8.41
CA THR A 71 12.55 1.30 -8.47
C THR A 71 13.47 1.82 -9.58
N GLU A 72 14.65 1.23 -9.76
CA GLU A 72 15.54 1.60 -10.87
C GLU A 72 14.93 1.30 -12.24
N ALA A 73 14.29 0.15 -12.41
CA ALA A 73 13.64 -0.21 -13.67
C ALA A 73 12.49 0.76 -14.00
N MET A 74 11.66 1.09 -13.01
CA MET A 74 10.59 2.08 -13.15
C MET A 74 11.12 3.47 -13.47
N ALA A 75 12.16 3.93 -12.76
CA ALA A 75 12.79 5.23 -13.00
C ALA A 75 13.40 5.32 -14.41
N LYS A 76 14.12 4.28 -14.86
CA LYS A 76 14.67 4.21 -16.23
C LYS A 76 13.56 4.26 -17.28
N PHE A 77 12.49 3.49 -17.07
CA PHE A 77 11.36 3.48 -18.00
C PHE A 77 10.66 4.84 -18.05
N PHE A 78 10.41 5.47 -16.91
CA PHE A 78 9.84 6.82 -16.84
C PHE A 78 10.70 7.85 -17.59
N LYS A 79 12.03 7.84 -17.37
CA LYS A 79 12.96 8.69 -18.12
C LYS A 79 12.95 8.42 -19.63
N SER A 80 12.80 7.15 -20.03
CA SER A 80 12.70 6.80 -21.46
C SER A 80 11.44 7.34 -22.14
N LEU A 81 10.40 7.67 -21.36
CA LEU A 81 9.18 8.33 -21.83
C LEU A 81 9.30 9.86 -21.81
N GLY A 82 10.46 10.41 -21.45
CA GLY A 82 10.71 11.85 -21.34
C GLY A 82 10.38 12.46 -19.99
N GLY A 83 10.16 11.64 -18.95
CA GLY A 83 9.96 12.14 -17.59
C GLY A 83 11.26 12.53 -16.89
N ASP A 84 11.22 13.61 -16.11
CA ASP A 84 12.35 14.08 -15.31
C ASP A 84 12.21 13.66 -13.83
N ILE A 85 13.34 13.32 -13.20
CA ILE A 85 13.39 12.94 -11.79
C ILE A 85 14.40 13.82 -11.08
N GLU A 86 13.89 14.67 -10.20
CA GLU A 86 14.69 15.51 -9.31
C GLU A 86 14.77 14.88 -7.91
N THR A 87 15.96 14.88 -7.32
CA THR A 87 16.22 14.30 -6.00
C THR A 87 17.04 15.26 -5.15
N GLY A 88 16.97 15.14 -3.83
CA GLY A 88 17.64 16.08 -2.93
C GLY A 88 16.90 17.41 -2.78
N VAL A 89 15.67 17.49 -3.27
CA VAL A 89 14.76 18.63 -3.12
C VAL A 89 13.64 18.19 -2.18
N GLU A 90 13.48 18.92 -1.07
CA GLU A 90 12.33 18.75 -0.18
C GLU A 90 11.26 19.77 -0.56
N ILE A 91 10.05 19.28 -0.83
CA ILE A 91 8.88 20.11 -1.14
C ILE A 91 8.14 20.37 0.17
N THR A 92 8.09 21.64 0.58
CA THR A 92 7.46 22.07 1.84
C THR A 92 6.18 22.87 1.60
N SER A 93 6.03 23.45 0.41
CA SER A 93 4.82 24.13 -0.07
C SER A 93 4.51 23.70 -1.50
N ILE A 94 3.24 23.68 -1.87
CA ILE A 94 2.83 23.50 -3.27
C ILE A 94 3.34 24.64 -4.18
N ASP A 95 3.73 25.80 -3.62
CA ASP A 95 4.39 26.88 -4.35
C ASP A 95 5.84 26.55 -4.75
N ASP A 96 6.45 25.52 -4.14
CA ASP A 96 7.78 25.04 -4.53
C ASP A 96 7.74 24.28 -5.88
N LEU A 97 6.54 23.94 -6.36
CA LEU A 97 6.32 23.17 -7.58
C LEU A 97 6.11 24.10 -8.78
N PRO A 98 6.57 23.70 -9.99
CA PRO A 98 6.31 24.46 -11.20
C PRO A 98 4.81 24.45 -11.56
N GLU A 99 4.37 25.43 -12.37
CA GLU A 99 3.01 25.44 -12.92
C GLU A 99 2.70 24.11 -13.62
N SER A 100 1.66 23.44 -13.14
CA SER A 100 1.32 22.07 -13.51
C SER A 100 -0.18 21.92 -13.75
N GLN A 101 -0.56 21.10 -14.72
CA GLN A 101 -1.98 20.77 -14.97
C GLN A 101 -2.57 19.87 -13.88
N ALA A 102 -1.73 19.03 -13.27
CA ALA A 102 -2.09 18.14 -12.18
C ALA A 102 -0.89 17.89 -11.28
N ILE A 103 -1.14 17.73 -9.99
CA ILE A 103 -0.14 17.37 -8.97
C ILE A 103 -0.60 16.06 -8.34
N LEU A 104 0.27 15.05 -8.36
CA LEU A 104 0.01 13.74 -7.77
C LEU A 104 0.90 13.57 -6.55
N PHE A 105 0.30 13.55 -5.36
CA PHE A 105 1.03 13.31 -4.11
C PHE A 105 1.24 11.81 -3.89
N ASN A 106 2.47 11.42 -3.58
CA ASN A 106 2.82 10.10 -3.03
C ASN A 106 3.31 10.25 -1.58
N ASN A 107 2.64 11.14 -0.84
CA ASN A 107 2.97 11.51 0.53
C ASN A 107 1.89 11.01 1.49
N THR A 108 2.21 10.99 2.78
CA THR A 108 1.20 10.67 3.81
C THR A 108 0.14 11.78 3.94
N PRO A 109 -1.06 11.48 4.48
CA PRO A 109 -2.11 12.48 4.68
C PRO A 109 -1.64 13.75 5.41
N GLN A 110 -0.89 13.61 6.50
CA GLN A 110 -0.33 14.74 7.25
C GLN A 110 0.68 15.56 6.43
N GLN A 111 1.54 14.91 5.64
CA GLN A 111 2.46 15.63 4.76
C GLN A 111 1.73 16.40 3.67
N ILE A 112 0.67 15.82 3.10
CA ILE A 112 -0.17 16.52 2.11
C ILE A 112 -0.81 17.75 2.73
N LEU A 113 -1.35 17.64 3.96
CA LEU A 113 -1.92 18.77 4.69
C LEU A 113 -0.88 19.89 4.91
N ASN A 114 0.36 19.53 5.24
CA ASN A 114 1.42 20.50 5.45
C ASN A 114 1.84 21.19 4.14
N ILE A 115 1.95 20.45 3.04
CA ILE A 115 2.44 20.97 1.74
C ILE A 115 1.35 21.78 1.02
N ALA A 116 0.12 21.27 1.02
CA ALA A 116 -0.98 21.89 0.28
C ALA A 116 -1.71 22.98 1.07
N ASP A 117 -1.65 22.94 2.40
CA ASP A 117 -2.28 23.90 3.31
C ASP A 117 -3.75 24.23 2.89
N SER A 118 -4.05 25.49 2.64
CA SER A 118 -5.37 26.02 2.29
C SER A 118 -5.75 25.85 0.81
N LYS A 119 -4.87 25.24 0.00
CA LYS A 119 -5.07 25.06 -1.46
C LYS A 119 -5.80 23.78 -1.83
N ILE A 120 -6.22 22.99 -0.84
CA ILE A 120 -7.15 21.87 -1.02
C ILE A 120 -8.51 22.19 -0.42
N PRO A 121 -9.61 21.60 -0.94
CA PRO A 121 -10.94 21.81 -0.36
C PRO A 121 -10.97 21.43 1.12
N GLN A 122 -11.60 22.27 1.94
CA GLN A 122 -11.68 22.05 3.40
C GLN A 122 -12.27 20.67 3.76
N SER A 123 -13.27 20.21 3.01
CA SER A 123 -13.88 18.89 3.19
C SER A 123 -12.91 17.74 2.90
N TYR A 124 -11.93 17.95 2.01
CA TYR A 124 -10.88 16.97 1.76
C TYR A 124 -9.80 17.03 2.85
N ALA A 125 -9.41 18.23 3.27
CA ALA A 125 -8.48 18.42 4.37
C ALA A 125 -8.97 17.73 5.66
N GLN A 126 -10.26 17.86 5.99
CA GLN A 126 -10.88 17.18 7.13
C GLN A 126 -10.75 15.65 7.04
N LYS A 127 -10.99 15.05 5.86
CA LYS A 127 -10.81 13.60 5.66
C LYS A 127 -9.37 13.14 5.86
N LEU A 128 -8.39 13.95 5.45
CA LEU A 128 -6.99 13.64 5.66
C LEU A 128 -6.60 13.73 7.14
N GLN A 129 -7.19 14.67 7.89
CA GLN A 129 -6.97 14.84 9.34
C GLN A 129 -7.53 13.67 10.16
N GLU A 130 -8.60 13.04 9.70
CA GLU A 130 -9.21 11.86 10.32
C GLU A 130 -8.38 10.57 10.11
N TYR A 131 -7.32 10.62 9.31
CA TYR A 131 -6.49 9.45 9.06
C TYR A 131 -5.69 9.05 10.31
N GLU A 132 -5.99 7.87 10.84
CA GLU A 132 -5.24 7.28 11.96
C GLU A 132 -4.02 6.52 11.44
N TYR A 133 -2.85 6.87 11.98
CA TYR A 133 -1.61 6.14 11.75
C TYR A 133 -1.54 4.97 12.73
N GLY A 134 -1.28 3.77 12.20
CA GLY A 134 -1.09 2.54 12.98
C GLY A 134 0.33 2.38 13.53
#